data_AF-A0A955YY28-F1
#
_entry.id   AF-A0A955YY28-F1
#
_cell.length_a   1.000
_cell.length_b   1.000
_cell.length_c   1.000
_cell.angle_alpha   90.00
_cell.angle_beta   90.00
_cell.angle_gamma   90.00
#
_symmetry.space_group_name_H-M   'P 1'
#
loop_
_entity.id
_entity.type
_entity.pdbx_description
1 polymer ?
#
loop_
_entity_poly.entity_id
_entity_poly.type
_entity_poly.pdbx_seq_one_letter_code
_entity_poly.pdbx_strand_id
1 'polypeptide(L)'
;MNNTGNSDDNRNGAETQGALALAIDPDAGIDASETETDEEGAPSEKRGRRRRRSRARARTISIRRLSKAELNRGRELFPEEQYWRPKARTECKDTERPCPFVSCKYHLYIDVHPVRGSIKVNFPDIEVWEMTESCALDVADRSGITLEEVGEIMNLTRERVRQVETAGLAKLQAMEDLEKLKDFVG
;
A
#
# COMPACT_ATOMS: atom_id res chain seq x y z
N MET A 1 -44.39 -33.12 12.83
CA MET A 1 -43.80 -32.83 11.51
C MET A 1 -42.47 -32.14 11.72
N ASN A 2 -41.52 -32.48 10.86
CA ASN A 2 -40.08 -32.51 11.11
C ASN A 2 -39.39 -31.13 11.13
N ASN A 3 -38.37 -31.12 11.99
CA ASN A 3 -37.29 -30.16 12.11
C ASN A 3 -36.33 -30.29 10.91
N THR A 4 -36.06 -29.20 10.20
CA THR A 4 -34.95 -29.04 9.24
C THR A 4 -34.43 -27.63 9.48
N GLY A 5 -33.37 -27.42 10.25
CA GLY A 5 -32.02 -27.82 9.87
C GLY A 5 -31.54 -26.86 8.79
N ASN A 6 -31.15 -25.64 9.16
CA ASN A 6 -30.50 -24.71 8.24
C ASN A 6 -29.10 -24.40 8.76
N SER A 7 -28.15 -24.79 7.94
CA SER A 7 -26.72 -24.85 8.15
C SER A 7 -26.15 -23.43 8.22
N ASP A 8 -25.48 -23.12 9.33
CA ASP A 8 -24.61 -21.95 9.43
C ASP A 8 -23.35 -22.20 8.61
N ASP A 9 -23.43 -21.92 7.31
CA ASP A 9 -22.29 -21.92 6.38
C ASP A 9 -21.36 -20.75 6.71
N ASN A 10 -20.41 -21.08 7.58
CA ASN A 10 -19.10 -20.50 7.78
C ASN A 10 -18.47 -20.02 6.46
N ARG A 11 -18.55 -18.71 6.17
CA ARG A 11 -17.73 -18.05 5.15
C ARG A 11 -16.75 -17.10 5.82
N ASN A 12 -15.64 -17.68 6.26
CA ASN A 12 -14.39 -16.97 6.52
C ASN A 12 -13.90 -16.32 5.22
N GLY A 13 -14.41 -15.13 4.92
CA GLY A 13 -13.85 -14.27 3.87
C GLY A 13 -12.55 -13.67 4.38
N ALA A 14 -11.42 -14.16 3.89
CA ALA A 14 -10.12 -13.57 4.14
C ALA A 14 -10.09 -12.11 3.64
N GLU A 15 -10.25 -11.17 4.56
CA GLU A 15 -10.12 -9.73 4.32
C GLU A 15 -8.66 -9.41 3.95
N THR A 16 -8.35 -9.50 2.67
CA THR A 16 -7.01 -9.20 2.15
C THR A 16 -6.78 -7.69 2.17
N GLN A 17 -6.10 -7.25 3.23
CA GLN A 17 -5.65 -5.87 3.44
C GLN A 17 -4.70 -5.43 2.29
N GLY A 18 -4.65 -4.13 1.99
CA GLY A 18 -3.92 -3.56 0.84
C GLY A 18 -2.42 -3.88 0.77
N ALA A 19 -1.78 -3.52 -0.35
CA ALA A 19 -0.42 -3.96 -0.70
C ALA A 19 0.65 -3.62 0.36
N LEU A 20 0.48 -2.56 1.15
CA LEU A 20 1.36 -2.22 2.27
C LEU A 20 0.83 -2.68 3.64
N ALA A 21 -0.47 -2.97 3.74
CA ALA A 21 -1.11 -3.37 5.01
C ALA A 21 -0.75 -4.81 5.41
N LEU A 22 -0.42 -5.68 4.45
CA LEU A 22 0.06 -7.05 4.74
C LEU A 22 1.38 -7.07 5.55
N ALA A 23 2.13 -5.97 5.56
CA ALA A 23 3.37 -5.86 6.34
C ALA A 23 3.16 -5.34 7.77
N ILE A 24 2.00 -4.78 8.10
CA ILE A 24 1.76 -4.08 9.38
C ILE A 24 0.94 -5.03 10.27
N ASP A 25 1.59 -5.65 11.27
CA ASP A 25 0.82 -6.24 12.36
C ASP A 25 0.03 -5.12 13.04
N PRO A 26 -1.28 -5.27 13.30
CA PRO A 26 -2.07 -4.21 13.93
C PRO A 26 -1.56 -3.82 15.34
N ASP A 27 -0.77 -4.70 15.98
CA ASP A 27 -0.12 -4.47 17.28
C ASP A 27 1.37 -4.09 17.19
N ALA A 28 2.04 -4.32 16.04
CA ALA A 28 3.39 -3.80 15.84
C ALA A 28 3.25 -2.35 15.39
N GLY A 29 3.41 -1.42 16.33
CA GLY A 29 3.44 0.02 16.10
C GLY A 29 4.59 0.46 15.19
N ILE A 30 4.57 0.04 13.93
CA ILE A 30 5.45 0.53 12.88
C ILE A 30 4.73 1.72 12.27
N ASP A 31 4.93 2.89 12.89
CA ASP A 31 4.46 4.15 12.34
C ASP A 31 5.11 4.34 10.97
N ALA A 32 4.28 4.44 9.93
CA ALA A 32 4.72 4.82 8.59
C ALA A 32 5.31 6.25 8.54
N SER A 33 5.41 6.94 9.69
CA SER A 33 6.11 8.21 9.86
C SER A 33 7.57 8.11 10.32
N GLU A 34 8.11 6.95 10.66
CA GLU A 34 9.54 6.82 11.02
C GLU A 34 10.40 6.63 9.77
N THR A 35 10.55 7.71 9.01
CA THR A 35 11.74 7.88 8.16
C THR A 35 12.86 8.34 9.07
N GLU A 36 13.78 7.44 9.41
CA GLU A 36 15.01 7.76 10.14
C GLU A 36 15.75 8.92 9.46
N THR A 37 16.13 9.88 10.29
CA THR A 37 17.03 10.98 10.00
C THR A 37 18.42 10.42 9.71
N ASP A 38 19.05 10.82 8.61
CA ASP A 38 20.47 10.56 8.38
C ASP A 38 21.28 11.17 9.56
N GLU A 39 21.87 10.30 10.40
CA GLU A 39 22.87 10.70 11.40
C GLU A 39 24.07 11.35 10.70
N GLU A 40 24.58 12.43 11.28
CA GLU A 40 25.80 13.13 10.86
C GLU A 40 27.03 12.22 11.02
N GLY A 41 27.30 11.40 10.00
CA GLY A 41 28.53 10.64 9.85
C GLY A 41 29.64 11.47 9.20
N ALA A 42 30.79 11.53 9.88
CA ALA A 42 32.04 12.23 9.54
C ALA A 42 32.50 12.17 8.05
N PRO A 43 33.29 13.15 7.57
CA PRO A 43 33.56 13.33 6.16
C PRO A 43 34.54 12.27 5.64
N SER A 44 34.08 11.41 4.73
CA SER A 44 34.94 10.55 3.91
C SER A 44 34.80 10.92 2.44
N GLU A 45 35.94 11.14 1.82
CA GLU A 45 36.13 11.79 0.53
C GLU A 45 35.54 11.01 -0.66
N LYS A 46 34.96 11.78 -1.60
CA LYS A 46 34.80 11.48 -3.03
C LYS A 46 34.00 10.21 -3.37
N ARG A 47 32.69 10.25 -3.11
CA ARG A 47 31.70 9.53 -3.94
C ARG A 47 30.82 10.56 -4.65
N GLY A 48 30.68 10.39 -5.97
CA GLY A 48 29.95 11.30 -6.85
C GLY A 48 28.61 11.72 -6.25
N ARG A 49 28.32 13.02 -6.38
CA ARG A 49 27.14 13.70 -5.84
C ARG A 49 25.88 12.91 -6.22
N ARG A 50 25.40 12.02 -5.33
CA ARG A 50 24.11 11.34 -5.47
C ARG A 50 23.10 12.45 -5.74
N ARG A 51 22.48 12.45 -6.92
CA ARG A 51 21.39 13.38 -7.24
C ARG A 51 20.40 13.30 -6.09
N ARG A 52 20.28 14.36 -5.29
CA ARG A 52 19.23 14.45 -4.27
C ARG A 52 17.93 14.22 -5.03
N ARG A 53 17.14 13.21 -4.62
CA ARG A 53 15.79 13.02 -5.16
C ARG A 53 15.08 14.36 -5.01
N SER A 54 14.72 14.99 -6.14
CA SER A 54 14.04 16.29 -6.14
C SER A 54 12.55 16.17 -5.79
N ARG A 55 12.07 14.95 -5.54
CA ARG A 55 10.66 14.65 -5.30
C ARG A 55 10.30 15.00 -3.86
N ALA A 56 9.10 15.56 -3.70
CA ALA A 56 8.55 15.81 -2.39
C ALA A 56 8.42 14.50 -1.59
N ARG A 57 8.60 14.61 -0.28
CA ARG A 57 8.38 13.47 0.62
C ARG A 57 6.89 13.15 0.69
N ALA A 58 6.56 11.88 0.87
CA ALA A 58 5.19 11.44 1.11
C ALA A 58 4.56 12.20 2.28
N ARG A 59 3.25 12.47 2.20
CA ARG A 59 2.49 13.25 3.18
C ARG A 59 1.38 12.42 3.79
N THR A 60 1.39 12.29 5.12
CA THR A 60 0.32 11.59 5.86
C THR A 60 -0.71 12.56 6.39
N ILE A 61 -1.98 12.33 6.03
CA ILE A 61 -3.16 13.01 6.53
C ILE A 61 -3.79 12.12 7.60
N SER A 62 -3.88 12.61 8.83
CA SER A 62 -4.49 11.88 9.94
C SER A 62 -5.91 12.36 10.18
N ILE A 63 -6.89 11.47 10.03
CA ILE A 63 -8.30 11.78 10.28
C ILE A 63 -8.55 12.27 11.71
N ARG A 64 -7.78 11.76 12.68
CA ARG A 64 -7.88 12.14 14.10
C ARG A 64 -7.38 13.56 14.39
N ARG A 65 -6.62 14.16 13.47
CA ARG A 65 -6.11 15.53 13.60
C ARG A 65 -7.02 16.57 12.94
N LEU A 66 -8.04 16.13 12.20
CA LEU A 66 -9.03 17.02 11.60
C LEU A 66 -10.08 17.40 12.64
N SER A 67 -10.41 18.68 12.70
CA SER A 67 -11.52 19.18 13.50
C SER A 67 -12.85 18.68 12.94
N LYS A 68 -13.88 18.66 13.81
CA LYS A 68 -15.25 18.33 13.38
C LYS A 68 -15.75 19.29 12.29
N ALA A 69 -15.32 20.56 12.32
CA ALA A 69 -15.67 21.54 11.30
C ALA A 69 -15.03 21.22 9.95
N GLU A 70 -13.76 20.83 9.91
CA GLU A 70 -13.08 20.40 8.69
C GLU A 70 -13.70 19.12 8.10
N LEU A 71 -14.02 18.14 8.96
CA LEU A 71 -14.70 16.92 8.53
C LEU A 71 -16.09 17.19 7.95
N ASN A 72 -16.87 18.07 8.59
CA ASN A 72 -18.19 18.46 8.09
C ASN A 72 -18.08 19.20 6.75
N ARG A 73 -17.14 20.14 6.64
CA ARG A 73 -16.87 20.86 5.40
C ARG A 73 -16.48 19.91 4.27
N GLY A 74 -15.64 18.92 4.56
CA GLY A 74 -15.26 17.89 3.59
C GLY A 74 -16.47 17.12 3.07
N ARG A 75 -17.37 16.68 3.95
CA ARG A 75 -18.62 15.99 3.57
C ARG A 75 -19.57 16.85 2.75
N GLU A 76 -19.64 18.15 3.03
CA GLU A 76 -20.49 19.09 2.30
C GLU A 76 -19.93 19.39 0.90
N LEU A 77 -18.61 19.58 0.79
CA LEU A 77 -17.95 19.85 -0.49
C LEU A 77 -17.87 18.61 -1.39
N PHE A 78 -17.74 17.43 -0.79
CA PHE A 78 -17.56 16.15 -1.49
C PHE A 78 -18.53 15.11 -0.90
N PRO A 79 -19.82 15.16 -1.28
CA PRO A 79 -20.80 14.19 -0.82
C PRO A 79 -20.43 12.77 -1.30
N GLU A 80 -20.78 11.76 -0.50
CA GLU A 80 -20.60 10.36 -0.91
C GLU A 80 -21.57 10.03 -2.04
N GLU A 81 -21.04 9.98 -3.26
CA GLU A 81 -21.77 9.57 -4.45
C GLU A 81 -21.46 8.10 -4.79
N GLN A 82 -22.51 7.33 -5.12
CA GLN A 82 -22.34 5.99 -5.63
C GLN A 82 -22.05 6.05 -7.13
N TYR A 83 -20.77 5.92 -7.50
CA TYR A 83 -20.34 5.72 -8.88
C TYR A 83 -19.97 4.27 -9.12
N TRP A 84 -20.00 3.85 -10.39
CA TRP A 84 -19.57 2.51 -10.77
C TRP A 84 -18.07 2.34 -10.50
N ARG A 85 -17.70 1.19 -9.90
CA ARG A 85 -16.32 0.84 -9.59
C ARG A 85 -16.10 -0.65 -9.84
N PRO A 86 -15.00 -1.05 -10.49
CA PRO A 86 -14.71 -2.45 -10.76
C PRO A 86 -14.51 -3.23 -9.45
N LYS A 87 -15.09 -4.42 -9.38
CA LYS A 87 -14.99 -5.30 -8.20
C LYS A 87 -13.88 -6.33 -8.34
N ALA A 88 -13.55 -6.70 -9.57
CA ALA A 88 -12.54 -7.70 -9.89
C ALA A 88 -11.46 -7.14 -10.81
N ARG A 89 -10.27 -7.74 -10.76
CA ARG A 89 -9.15 -7.38 -11.63
C ARG A 89 -9.51 -7.51 -13.12
N THR A 90 -10.30 -8.50 -13.48
CA THR A 90 -10.79 -8.70 -14.85
C THR A 90 -11.62 -7.53 -15.37
N GLU A 91 -12.23 -6.74 -14.49
CA GLU A 91 -13.03 -5.57 -14.85
C GLU A 91 -12.18 -4.29 -14.97
N CYS A 92 -10.98 -4.25 -14.37
CA CYS A 92 -10.12 -3.06 -14.35
C CYS A 92 -8.80 -3.20 -15.10
N LYS A 93 -8.42 -4.42 -15.51
CA LYS A 93 -7.13 -4.68 -16.16
C LYS A 93 -6.96 -3.85 -17.44
N ASP A 94 -7.99 -3.81 -18.26
CA ASP A 94 -7.95 -3.20 -19.60
C ASP A 94 -8.58 -1.79 -19.63
N THR A 95 -8.76 -1.15 -18.47
CA THR A 95 -9.25 0.24 -18.38
C THR A 95 -8.12 1.26 -18.57
N GLU A 96 -8.49 2.54 -18.71
CA GLU A 96 -7.55 3.65 -18.86
C GLU A 96 -6.45 3.69 -17.78
N ARG A 97 -5.26 4.18 -18.17
CA ARG A 97 -4.12 4.42 -17.28
C ARG A 97 -3.63 5.86 -17.45
N PRO A 98 -3.32 6.59 -16.35
CA PRO A 98 -3.32 6.17 -14.95
C PRO A 98 -4.71 5.79 -14.40
N CYS A 99 -4.76 4.81 -13.49
CA CYS A 99 -5.99 4.24 -12.97
C CYS A 99 -6.82 5.32 -12.25
N PRO A 100 -8.08 5.57 -12.63
CA PRO A 100 -8.90 6.61 -12.00
C PRO A 100 -9.37 6.22 -10.59
N PHE A 101 -9.30 4.94 -10.23
CA PHE A 101 -9.79 4.42 -8.96
C PHE A 101 -8.74 4.56 -7.85
N VAL A 102 -8.42 5.79 -7.47
CA VAL A 102 -7.39 6.11 -6.46
C VAL A 102 -7.63 5.48 -5.09
N SER A 103 -8.90 5.17 -4.76
CA SER A 103 -9.29 4.48 -3.53
C SER A 103 -9.05 2.96 -3.56
N CYS A 104 -8.52 2.40 -4.66
CA CYS A 104 -8.19 0.98 -4.77
C CYS A 104 -7.02 0.63 -3.86
N LYS A 105 -7.12 -0.52 -3.18
CA LYS A 105 -6.07 -1.04 -2.28
C LYS A 105 -4.73 -1.34 -2.97
N TYR A 106 -4.73 -1.37 -4.30
CA TYR A 106 -3.54 -1.59 -5.15
C TYR A 106 -3.09 -0.31 -5.86
N HIS A 107 -3.72 0.83 -5.59
CA HIS A 107 -3.36 2.09 -6.22
C HIS A 107 -2.08 2.64 -5.61
N LEU A 108 -1.14 3.10 -6.44
CA LEU A 108 0.19 3.53 -5.98
C LEU A 108 0.25 4.99 -5.49
N TYR A 109 -0.83 5.76 -5.68
CA TYR A 109 -0.89 7.16 -5.27
C TYR A 109 -1.11 7.36 -3.77
N ILE A 110 -1.97 6.55 -3.15
CA ILE A 110 -2.33 6.68 -1.74
C ILE A 110 -2.31 5.32 -1.03
N ASP A 111 -1.84 5.32 0.21
CA ASP A 111 -1.98 4.21 1.14
C ASP A 111 -2.93 4.61 2.28
N VAL A 112 -3.95 3.80 2.53
CA VAL A 112 -4.91 4.03 3.62
C VAL A 112 -4.66 3.02 4.73
N HIS A 113 -4.44 3.50 5.94
CA HIS A 113 -4.32 2.63 7.10
C HIS A 113 -5.71 2.07 7.48
N PRO A 114 -5.90 0.74 7.50
CA PRO A 114 -7.23 0.13 7.65
C PRO A 114 -7.91 0.46 8.98
N VAL A 115 -7.13 0.46 10.08
CA VAL A 115 -7.66 0.75 11.44
C VAL A 115 -7.65 2.24 11.77
N ARG A 116 -6.52 2.94 11.58
CA ARG A 116 -6.36 4.33 12.00
C ARG A 116 -7.03 5.33 11.07
N GLY A 117 -7.32 4.94 9.82
CA GLY A 117 -7.89 5.83 8.80
C GLY A 117 -6.96 6.95 8.35
N SER A 118 -5.65 6.87 8.64
CA SER A 118 -4.68 7.82 8.09
C SER A 118 -4.40 7.52 6.62
N ILE A 119 -4.32 8.57 5.81
CA ILE A 119 -4.07 8.49 4.37
C ILE A 119 -2.67 9.02 4.09
N LYS A 120 -1.79 8.18 3.56
CA LYS A 120 -0.45 8.55 3.11
C LYS A 120 -0.48 8.81 1.61
N VAL A 121 -0.24 10.04 1.20
CA VAL A 121 -0.06 10.42 -0.21
C VAL A 121 1.39 10.20 -0.58
N ASN A 122 1.65 9.28 -1.51
CA ASN A 122 3.00 8.84 -1.85
C ASN A 122 3.77 9.91 -2.61
N PHE A 123 3.12 10.59 -3.56
CA PHE A 123 3.71 11.64 -4.39
C PHE A 123 2.86 12.91 -4.31
N PRO A 124 3.06 13.78 -3.30
CA PRO A 124 2.21 14.96 -3.14
C PRO A 124 2.53 16.08 -4.14
N ASP A 125 3.61 15.93 -4.92
CA ASP A 125 4.09 16.84 -5.96
C ASP A 125 3.69 16.41 -7.38
N ILE A 126 2.94 15.32 -7.52
CA ILE A 126 2.56 14.74 -8.81
C ILE A 126 1.07 14.46 -8.77
N GLU A 127 0.35 14.88 -9.80
CA GLU A 127 -1.07 14.58 -9.90
C GLU A 127 -1.32 13.17 -10.45
N VAL A 128 -2.50 12.62 -10.18
CA VAL A 128 -2.83 11.22 -10.53
C VAL A 128 -2.64 10.94 -12.02
N TRP A 129 -3.02 11.89 -12.88
CA TRP A 129 -2.92 11.77 -14.34
C TRP A 129 -1.47 11.90 -14.87
N GLU A 130 -0.51 12.29 -14.04
CA GLU A 130 0.91 12.41 -14.39
C GLU A 130 1.71 11.18 -13.96
N MET A 131 1.08 10.23 -13.27
CA MET A 131 1.75 9.03 -12.77
C MET A 131 2.16 8.10 -13.93
N THR A 132 3.39 7.62 -13.91
CA THR A 132 3.84 6.57 -14.83
C THR A 132 3.24 5.20 -14.47
N GLU A 133 3.14 4.93 -13.17
CA GLU A 133 2.68 3.65 -12.62
C GLU A 133 1.60 3.90 -11.57
N SER A 134 0.37 3.49 -11.86
CA SER A 134 -0.77 3.72 -10.96
C SER A 134 -1.23 2.47 -10.20
N CYS A 135 -0.84 1.27 -10.63
CA CYS A 135 -1.33 0.01 -10.06
C CYS A 135 -0.20 -0.96 -9.72
N ALA A 136 -0.17 -1.41 -8.47
CA ALA A 136 0.79 -2.41 -8.01
C ALA A 136 0.65 -3.77 -8.72
N LEU A 137 -0.57 -4.14 -9.16
CA LEU A 137 -0.79 -5.39 -9.90
C LEU A 137 -0.22 -5.32 -11.33
N ASP A 138 -0.33 -4.16 -12.00
CA ASP A 138 0.30 -3.98 -13.32
C ASP A 138 1.82 -4.05 -13.22
N VAL A 139 2.39 -3.49 -12.14
CA VAL A 139 3.83 -3.58 -11.85
C VAL A 139 4.25 -5.04 -11.60
N ALA A 140 3.48 -5.78 -10.79
CA ALA A 140 3.76 -7.19 -10.48
C ALA A 140 3.66 -8.11 -11.72
N ASP A 141 2.67 -7.87 -12.59
CA ASP A 141 2.45 -8.66 -13.82
C ASP A 141 3.65 -8.63 -14.78
N ARG A 142 4.51 -7.60 -14.72
CA ARG A 142 5.70 -7.49 -15.60
C ARG A 142 6.87 -8.40 -15.20
N SER A 143 6.93 -8.86 -13.96
CA SER A 143 8.07 -9.60 -13.37
C SER A 143 9.42 -8.87 -13.47
N GLY A 144 10.41 -9.27 -12.65
CA GLY A 144 11.80 -8.80 -12.81
C GLY A 144 12.13 -7.37 -12.35
N ILE A 145 11.31 -6.78 -11.48
CA ILE A 145 11.56 -5.43 -10.94
C ILE A 145 12.59 -5.45 -9.79
N THR A 146 13.49 -4.47 -9.77
CA THR A 146 14.50 -4.30 -8.72
C THR A 146 13.97 -3.57 -7.48
N LEU A 147 14.64 -3.71 -6.34
CA LEU A 147 14.28 -2.98 -5.10
C LEU A 147 14.37 -1.47 -5.26
N GLU A 148 15.31 -1.01 -6.09
CA GLU A 148 15.49 0.39 -6.46
C GLU A 148 14.27 0.93 -7.22
N GLU A 149 13.83 0.20 -8.25
CA GLU A 149 12.66 0.57 -9.06
C GLU A 149 11.37 0.56 -8.22
N VAL A 150 11.18 -0.45 -7.37
CA VAL A 150 10.05 -0.47 -6.41
C VAL A 150 10.11 0.75 -5.49
N GLY A 151 11.30 1.11 -5.01
CA GLY A 151 11.50 2.30 -4.19
C GLY A 151 11.16 3.59 -4.93
N GLU A 152 11.44 3.68 -6.22
CA GLU A 152 11.03 4.83 -7.05
C GLU A 152 9.52 4.88 -7.27
N ILE A 153 8.89 3.74 -7.53
CA ILE A 153 7.44 3.62 -7.77
C ILE A 153 6.60 3.90 -6.51
N MET A 154 7.12 3.57 -5.32
CA MET A 154 6.40 3.74 -4.05
C MET A 154 6.87 4.93 -3.22
N ASN A 155 7.79 5.75 -3.74
CA ASN A 155 8.48 6.81 -3.00
C ASN A 155 9.14 6.33 -1.69
N LEU A 156 9.75 5.14 -1.73
CA LEU A 156 10.48 4.53 -0.62
C LEU A 156 11.98 4.53 -0.90
N THR A 157 12.78 4.46 0.17
CA THR A 157 14.20 4.14 0.01
C THR A 157 14.34 2.66 -0.34
N ARG A 158 15.37 2.32 -1.11
CA ARG A 158 15.71 0.92 -1.42
C ARG A 158 15.80 0.07 -0.15
N GLU A 159 16.43 0.61 0.89
CA GLU A 159 16.58 -0.10 2.16
C GLU A 159 15.24 -0.36 2.83
N ARG A 160 14.30 0.60 2.77
CA ARG A 160 12.95 0.39 3.28
C ARG A 160 12.21 -0.71 2.52
N VAL A 161 12.34 -0.75 1.19
CA VAL A 161 11.76 -1.86 0.39
C VAL A 161 12.36 -3.20 0.82
N ARG A 162 13.69 -3.28 0.98
CA ARG A 162 14.38 -4.49 1.45
C ARG A 162 13.89 -4.96 2.83
N GLN A 163 13.67 -4.02 3.76
CA GLN A 163 13.13 -4.34 5.09
C GLN A 163 11.71 -4.92 5.00
N VAL A 164 10.84 -4.30 4.19
CA VAL A 164 9.47 -4.78 3.98
C VAL A 164 9.47 -6.16 3.32
N GLU A 165 10.31 -6.38 2.32
CA GLU A 165 10.51 -7.68 1.68
C GLU A 165 10.95 -8.74 2.70
N THR A 166 11.98 -8.44 3.50
CA THR A 166 12.50 -9.37 4.51
C THR A 166 11.43 -9.73 5.54
N ALA A 167 10.69 -8.74 6.04
CA ALA A 167 9.60 -8.94 6.99
C ALA A 167 8.44 -9.74 6.37
N GLY A 168 8.08 -9.44 5.13
CA GLY A 168 7.04 -10.15 4.38
C GLY A 168 7.41 -11.62 4.14
N LEU A 169 8.64 -11.89 3.72
CA LEU A 169 9.14 -13.26 3.54
C LEU A 169 9.13 -14.05 4.85
N ALA A 170 9.53 -13.44 5.96
CA ALA A 170 9.48 -14.07 7.28
C ALA A 170 8.03 -14.42 7.70
N LYS A 171 7.08 -13.50 7.47
CA LYS A 171 5.65 -13.75 7.74
C LYS A 171 5.10 -14.89 6.90
N LEU A 172 5.41 -14.90 5.61
CA LEU A 172 5.02 -15.97 4.69
C LEU A 172 5.58 -17.32 5.16
N GLN A 173 6.86 -17.39 5.51
CA GLN A 173 7.49 -18.64 6.00
C GLN A 173 6.85 -19.19 7.28
N ALA A 174 6.28 -18.32 8.12
CA ALA A 174 5.61 -18.71 9.35
C ALA A 174 4.15 -19.18 9.14
N MET A 175 3.59 -19.02 7.93
CA MET A 175 2.26 -19.52 7.61
C MET A 175 2.33 -21.03 7.31
N GLU A 176 1.48 -21.82 7.98
CA GLU A 176 1.39 -23.29 7.81
C GLU A 176 1.20 -23.72 6.35
N ASP A 177 0.55 -22.89 5.52
CA ASP A 177 0.32 -23.19 4.11
C ASP A 177 1.60 -23.23 3.27
N LEU A 178 2.67 -22.56 3.71
CA LEU A 178 3.97 -22.63 3.07
C LEU A 178 4.75 -23.89 3.46
N GLU A 179 4.43 -24.54 4.58
CA GLU A 179 4.96 -25.87 4.89
C GLU A 179 4.46 -26.90 3.89
N LYS A 180 3.16 -26.85 3.55
CA LYS A 180 2.57 -27.72 2.51
C LYS A 180 3.13 -27.46 1.11
N LEU A 181 3.56 -26.22 0.81
CA LEU A 181 4.11 -25.86 -0.49
C LEU A 181 5.57 -26.32 -0.66
N LYS A 182 6.34 -26.39 0.43
CA LYS A 182 7.72 -26.90 0.42
C LYS A 182 7.80 -28.36 -0.04
N ASP A 183 6.75 -29.14 0.23
CA ASP A 183 6.65 -30.54 -0.22
C ASP A 183 6.58 -30.70 -1.75
N PHE A 184 6.22 -29.63 -2.49
CA PHE A 184 6.14 -29.63 -3.96
C PHE A 184 7.41 -29.11 -4.64
N VAL A 185 8.33 -28.51 -3.88
CA VAL A 185 9.62 -28.02 -4.38
C VAL A 185 10.70 -29.00 -3.92
N GLY A 186 10.66 -30.19 -4.50
CA GLY A 186 11.69 -31.23 -4.40
C GLY A 186 12.71 -31.12 -5.53
#